data_AF-A0A674H9K9-F1
#
_entry.id   AF-A0A674H9K9-F1
#
_cell.length_a   1.000
_cell.length_b   1.000
_cell.length_c   1.000
_cell.angle_alpha   90.00
_cell.angle_beta   90.00
_cell.angle_gamma   90.00
#
_symmetry.space_group_name_H-M   'P 1'
#
loop_
_entity.id
_entity.type
_entity.pdbx_description
1 polymer ?
#
loop_
_entity_poly.entity_id
_entity_poly.type
_entity_poly.pdbx_seq_one_letter_code
_entity_poly.pdbx_strand_id
1 'polypeptide(L)'
;MMGSSTVAGPRGASSAPSAAPGTASAAASRGARLEPPQPRFSSPRTARGWGVWGCPCHPRGCSQPWGCTRWVRRSGCTCPPPGPPEDEGGAMLVDSLEEEWGRLHDVRLYGSVLEYVGKGKSIVDVGLAQARRPLSPRSHYFELEILDPGEKCYIALGVARKDYPKNRHPGWSRGSVAYHADDGKLFHGSGVGDPFGPRCYKGDVMGCGIMFPRDYGRDSEGDSDDASEPPEVKVHNVMYLEEEEEEEEEEEEEDGEDMEQEGRKVVVFFTRNGMVVGRREIGVPPGGLFPTVGMLSTGERVKVDLHPLSG
;
A
#
# COMPACT_ATOMS: atom_id res chain seq x y z
N MET A 1 -48.90 79.98 -15.21
CA MET A 1 -48.84 78.88 -16.20
C MET A 1 -47.38 78.49 -16.37
N MET A 2 -47.08 77.19 -16.22
CA MET A 2 -45.80 76.50 -16.50
C MET A 2 -44.61 76.94 -15.62
N GLY A 3 -43.76 76.08 -15.05
CA GLY A 3 -43.46 74.67 -15.24
C GLY A 3 -41.95 74.48 -15.04
N SER A 4 -41.54 73.26 -14.67
CA SER A 4 -40.21 72.66 -14.84
C SER A 4 -39.18 72.68 -13.69
N SER A 5 -38.70 71.45 -13.48
CA SER A 5 -37.71 70.90 -12.55
C SER A 5 -36.27 71.40 -12.76
N THR A 6 -35.40 71.24 -11.74
CA THR A 6 -34.06 70.63 -11.88
C THR A 6 -33.36 70.41 -10.53
N VAL A 7 -32.53 69.37 -10.52
CA VAL A 7 -31.68 68.80 -9.46
C VAL A 7 -30.50 69.70 -9.09
N ALA A 8 -30.08 69.68 -7.81
CA ALA A 8 -28.72 70.02 -7.39
C ALA A 8 -28.36 69.29 -6.08
N GLY A 9 -27.31 68.46 -6.11
CA GLY A 9 -26.59 67.95 -4.94
C GLY A 9 -25.09 68.18 -5.14
N PRO A 10 -24.36 68.79 -4.19
CA PRO A 10 -22.96 69.16 -4.40
C PRO A 10 -21.96 68.12 -3.86
N ARG A 11 -20.72 68.35 -4.29
CA ARG A 11 -19.48 67.55 -4.28
C ARG A 11 -18.64 67.73 -3.01
N GLY A 12 -17.67 66.82 -2.82
CA GLY A 12 -16.39 67.01 -2.10
C GLY A 12 -15.75 65.65 -1.78
N ALA A 13 -14.69 65.16 -2.43
CA ALA A 13 -13.25 65.52 -2.31
C ALA A 13 -12.78 65.53 -0.84
N SER A 14 -11.68 64.95 -0.38
CA SER A 14 -10.47 64.34 -0.96
C SER A 14 -9.56 63.89 0.21
N SER A 15 -8.46 63.18 -0.09
CA SER A 15 -7.20 63.05 0.65
C SER A 15 -6.88 61.71 1.38
N ALA A 16 -5.72 61.17 1.01
CA ALA A 16 -5.02 59.99 1.53
C ALA A 16 -3.86 60.44 2.48
N PRO A 17 -2.74 59.70 2.64
CA PRO A 17 -2.48 58.43 3.34
C PRO A 17 -1.42 58.58 4.46
N SER A 18 -1.21 57.59 5.34
CA SER A 18 0.06 57.27 6.07
C SER A 18 -0.21 56.07 7.02
N ALA A 19 0.69 55.19 7.47
CA ALA A 19 2.13 54.99 7.37
C ALA A 19 2.43 53.54 7.81
N ALA A 20 3.43 52.90 7.21
CA ALA A 20 4.31 51.95 7.91
C ALA A 20 5.58 52.73 8.32
N PRO A 21 6.26 52.37 9.43
CA PRO A 21 7.44 51.52 9.28
C PRO A 21 7.78 50.66 10.52
N GLY A 22 8.78 49.77 10.41
CA GLY A 22 9.62 49.44 11.56
C GLY A 22 10.01 47.97 11.71
N THR A 23 11.17 47.63 11.16
CA THR A 23 11.94 46.41 11.39
C THR A 23 12.55 46.37 12.80
N ALA A 24 12.66 45.18 13.41
CA ALA A 24 13.59 44.93 14.50
C ALA A 24 14.13 43.50 14.45
N SER A 25 15.44 43.42 14.21
CA SER A 25 16.31 42.24 14.35
C SER A 25 16.65 42.00 15.82
N ALA A 26 16.72 40.75 16.26
CA ALA A 26 17.45 40.38 17.48
C ALA A 26 18.11 39.00 17.32
N ALA A 27 19.39 38.99 17.67
CA ALA A 27 20.35 37.93 17.43
C ALA A 27 20.36 36.84 18.52
N ALA A 28 20.89 35.69 18.08
CA ALA A 28 21.63 34.65 18.80
C ALA A 28 21.72 34.70 20.34
N SER A 29 21.32 33.59 20.96
CA SER A 29 22.00 33.12 22.18
C SER A 29 22.35 31.63 22.03
N ARG A 30 23.65 31.34 22.19
CA ARG A 30 24.25 30.01 22.18
C ARG A 30 24.04 29.40 23.56
N GLY A 31 23.29 28.30 23.65
CA GLY A 31 23.18 27.48 24.85
C GLY A 31 23.78 26.10 24.58
N ALA A 32 25.04 25.91 24.98
CA ALA A 32 25.69 24.61 25.00
C ALA A 32 25.18 23.79 26.20
N ARG A 33 24.71 22.56 25.99
CA ARG A 33 24.55 21.58 27.07
C ARG A 33 24.76 20.15 26.58
N LEU A 34 26.02 19.72 26.74
CA LEU A 34 26.50 18.45 27.29
C LEU A 34 25.79 17.16 26.84
N GLU A 35 26.42 16.46 25.88
CA GLU A 35 26.20 15.04 25.58
C GLU A 35 26.76 14.12 26.69
N PRO A 36 26.11 12.97 26.98
CA PRO A 36 26.66 11.94 27.85
C PRO A 36 27.70 11.05 27.13
N PRO A 37 28.68 10.46 27.87
CA PRO A 37 29.85 9.85 27.28
C PRO A 37 29.59 8.47 26.63
N GLN A 38 30.15 8.28 25.44
CA GLN A 38 30.23 7.01 24.72
C GLN A 38 31.24 6.05 25.39
N PRO A 39 30.95 4.75 25.53
CA PRO A 39 31.92 3.77 26.01
C PRO A 39 32.95 3.43 24.91
N ARG A 40 34.23 3.56 25.29
CA ARG A 40 35.39 3.19 24.46
C ARG A 40 35.52 1.67 24.39
N PHE A 41 35.29 1.08 23.22
CA PHE A 41 35.70 -0.29 22.94
C PHE A 41 37.05 -0.29 22.22
N SER A 42 38.05 -0.79 22.94
CA SER A 42 39.41 -1.03 22.51
C SER A 42 39.46 -2.21 21.53
N SER A 43 40.01 -2.00 20.33
CA SER A 43 40.46 -3.10 19.47
C SER A 43 41.69 -3.79 20.08
N PRO A 44 41.82 -5.12 19.99
CA PRO A 44 43.12 -5.76 19.94
C PRO A 44 43.48 -6.10 18.49
N ARG A 45 44.68 -5.69 18.11
CA ARG A 45 45.42 -6.13 16.94
C ARG A 45 45.85 -7.60 17.09
N THR A 46 45.75 -8.33 15.99
CA THR A 46 46.63 -9.40 15.48
C THR A 46 47.46 -10.24 16.48
N ALA A 47 47.26 -11.56 16.45
CA ALA A 47 48.34 -12.52 16.65
C ALA A 47 48.14 -13.74 15.74
N ARG A 48 49.16 -14.04 14.95
CA ARG A 48 49.34 -15.28 14.19
C ARG A 48 49.63 -16.40 15.19
N GLY A 49 49.03 -17.57 15.01
CA GLY A 49 49.35 -18.77 15.77
C GLY A 49 49.00 -20.01 14.96
N TRP A 50 50.02 -20.73 14.51
CA TRP A 50 49.91 -22.04 13.87
C TRP A 50 49.59 -23.08 14.95
N GLY A 51 48.67 -24.01 14.67
CA GLY A 51 48.32 -25.07 15.60
C GLY A 51 47.51 -26.16 14.93
N VAL A 52 48.20 -27.20 14.48
CA VAL A 52 47.67 -28.46 13.96
C VAL A 52 47.00 -29.23 15.10
N TRP A 53 45.72 -29.59 14.97
CA TRP A 53 45.10 -30.64 15.77
C TRP A 53 44.24 -31.53 14.89
N GLY A 54 44.65 -32.80 14.85
CA GLY A 54 44.13 -33.82 13.96
C GLY A 54 42.77 -34.39 14.38
N CYS A 55 42.12 -34.96 13.38
CA CYS A 55 41.01 -35.90 13.50
C CYS A 55 41.39 -37.13 14.33
N PRO A 56 40.43 -37.68 15.09
CA PRO A 56 40.33 -39.11 15.25
C PRO A 56 38.95 -39.61 14.82
N CYS A 57 38.88 -40.23 13.65
CA CYS A 57 37.77 -41.10 13.25
C CYS A 57 38.18 -42.57 13.48
N HIS A 58 37.32 -43.33 14.18
CA HIS A 58 37.01 -44.78 14.04
C HIS A 58 36.42 -45.33 15.36
N PRO A 59 35.72 -46.49 15.37
CA PRO A 59 34.54 -46.89 14.56
C PRO A 59 33.49 -47.66 15.41
N ARG A 60 32.33 -48.01 14.84
CA ARG A 60 31.60 -49.31 14.94
C ARG A 60 30.08 -49.13 14.84
N GLY A 61 29.45 -49.96 14.00
CA GLY A 61 28.00 -50.21 14.04
C GLY A 61 27.37 -50.50 12.69
N CYS A 62 27.80 -51.55 11.98
CA CYS A 62 27.10 -52.09 10.82
C CYS A 62 26.45 -53.42 11.22
N SER A 63 25.15 -53.57 10.95
CA SER A 63 24.38 -54.77 11.25
C SER A 63 23.36 -55.04 10.15
N GLN A 64 23.68 -55.94 9.21
CA GLN A 64 22.71 -56.85 8.56
C GLN A 64 23.41 -58.16 8.08
N PRO A 65 22.82 -59.35 8.31
CA PRO A 65 23.19 -60.65 7.70
C PRO A 65 22.30 -60.90 6.45
N TRP A 66 22.60 -61.67 5.39
CA TRP A 66 23.08 -63.05 5.22
C TRP A 66 23.60 -63.20 3.76
N GLY A 67 24.69 -63.93 3.49
CA GLY A 67 24.60 -65.18 2.71
C GLY A 67 25.57 -65.26 1.52
N CYS A 68 26.45 -66.27 1.53
CA CYS A 68 27.47 -66.65 0.52
C CYS A 68 26.88 -66.90 -0.90
N THR A 69 27.62 -66.85 -2.03
CA THR A 69 28.76 -67.72 -2.41
C THR A 69 29.58 -67.20 -3.60
N ARG A 70 30.88 -67.46 -3.52
CA ARG A 70 31.97 -67.41 -4.52
C ARG A 70 31.62 -67.88 -5.94
N TRP A 71 31.97 -67.08 -6.96
CA TRP A 71 32.47 -67.54 -8.27
C TRP A 71 33.58 -66.62 -8.81
N VAL A 72 34.43 -67.23 -9.64
CA VAL A 72 35.81 -66.87 -9.97
C VAL A 72 35.92 -65.77 -11.04
N ARG A 73 37.06 -65.04 -11.01
CA ARG A 73 37.54 -64.06 -11.99
C ARG A 73 37.29 -64.47 -13.46
N ARG A 74 36.82 -63.52 -14.28
CA ARG A 74 37.48 -63.12 -15.54
C ARG A 74 36.81 -61.87 -16.15
N SER A 75 37.63 -60.82 -16.29
CA SER A 75 37.69 -59.85 -17.39
C SER A 75 36.40 -59.32 -18.03
N GLY A 76 36.15 -58.03 -17.79
CA GLY A 76 35.77 -57.08 -18.87
C GLY A 76 34.27 -56.83 -19.06
N CYS A 77 33.67 -56.01 -18.20
CA CYS A 77 32.46 -55.23 -18.49
C CYS A 77 32.55 -53.95 -17.66
N THR A 78 32.85 -52.81 -18.29
CA THR A 78 32.76 -51.49 -17.65
C THR A 78 31.33 -51.00 -17.76
N CYS A 79 30.58 -51.04 -16.67
CA CYS A 79 29.36 -50.24 -16.54
C CYS A 79 29.76 -48.78 -16.31
N PRO A 80 29.16 -47.78 -16.99
CA PRO A 80 29.31 -46.40 -16.59
C PRO A 80 28.70 -46.19 -15.20
N PRO A 81 29.20 -45.23 -14.39
CA PRO A 81 28.61 -44.93 -13.09
C PRO A 81 27.15 -44.47 -13.27
N PRO A 82 26.25 -44.77 -12.32
CA PRO A 82 24.90 -44.22 -12.35
C PRO A 82 25.03 -42.69 -12.29
N GLY A 83 24.38 -42.02 -13.23
CA GLY A 83 24.20 -40.57 -13.16
C GLY A 83 23.49 -40.18 -11.86
N PRO A 84 23.63 -38.92 -11.41
CA PRO A 84 22.82 -38.44 -10.29
C PRO A 84 21.34 -38.71 -10.58
N PRO A 85 20.51 -39.01 -9.57
CA PRO A 85 19.09 -39.15 -9.78
C PRO A 85 18.60 -37.91 -10.51
N GLU A 86 17.93 -38.13 -11.63
CA GLU A 86 17.12 -37.12 -12.29
C GLU A 86 16.08 -36.71 -11.24
N ASP A 87 16.38 -35.64 -10.51
CA ASP A 87 15.39 -34.85 -9.81
C ASP A 87 14.44 -34.39 -10.91
N GLU A 88 13.32 -35.10 -11.03
CA GLU A 88 12.12 -34.65 -11.72
C GLU A 88 11.88 -33.23 -11.27
N GLY A 89 12.25 -32.29 -12.14
CA GLY A 89 12.31 -30.88 -11.82
C GLY A 89 11.15 -30.50 -10.92
N GLY A 90 11.45 -30.35 -9.64
CA GLY A 90 10.63 -29.60 -8.72
C GLY A 90 10.55 -28.22 -9.34
N ALA A 91 9.50 -28.00 -10.11
CA ALA A 91 9.12 -26.69 -10.58
C ALA A 91 8.96 -25.88 -9.30
N MET A 92 10.01 -25.16 -8.92
CA MET A 92 9.92 -24.09 -7.96
C MET A 92 8.85 -23.19 -8.55
N LEU A 93 7.65 -23.24 -8.00
CA LEU A 93 6.59 -22.28 -8.27
C LEU A 93 7.24 -20.94 -7.94
N VAL A 94 7.72 -20.25 -8.97
CA VAL A 94 8.08 -18.86 -8.84
C VAL A 94 6.72 -18.21 -8.66
N ASP A 95 6.30 -18.05 -7.40
CA ASP A 95 5.13 -17.27 -7.03
C ASP A 95 5.27 -15.97 -7.80
N SER A 96 4.51 -15.87 -8.88
CA SER A 96 4.62 -14.74 -9.77
C SER A 96 3.95 -13.63 -8.99
N LEU A 97 4.74 -12.75 -8.33
CA LEU A 97 4.22 -11.62 -7.54
C LEU A 97 3.22 -10.76 -8.34
N GLU A 98 3.24 -10.87 -9.68
CA GLU A 98 2.24 -10.31 -10.59
C GLU A 98 0.81 -10.79 -10.28
N GLU A 99 0.63 -12.01 -9.77
CA GLU A 99 -0.68 -12.55 -9.39
C GLU A 99 -1.26 -11.94 -8.11
N GLU A 100 -0.43 -11.26 -7.31
CA GLU A 100 -0.87 -10.64 -6.06
C GLU A 100 -1.61 -9.32 -6.28
N TRP A 101 -1.38 -8.66 -7.41
CA TRP A 101 -2.04 -7.41 -7.78
C TRP A 101 -3.27 -7.68 -8.66
N GLY A 102 -4.42 -7.17 -8.26
CA GLY A 102 -5.67 -7.35 -9.00
C GLY A 102 -5.91 -6.24 -10.02
N ARG A 103 -5.45 -5.02 -9.72
CA ARG A 103 -5.71 -3.83 -10.53
C ARG A 103 -4.50 -2.92 -10.49
N LEU A 104 -3.97 -2.59 -11.67
CA LEU A 104 -2.91 -1.61 -11.87
C LEU A 104 -3.39 -0.57 -12.87
N HIS A 105 -3.24 0.71 -12.55
CA HIS A 105 -3.54 1.85 -13.41
C HIS A 105 -2.41 2.85 -13.29
N ASP A 106 -1.79 3.25 -14.40
CA ASP A 106 -0.69 4.22 -14.45
C ASP A 106 0.48 3.90 -13.48
N VAL A 107 0.64 2.62 -13.14
CA VAL A 107 1.71 2.05 -12.33
C VAL A 107 2.20 0.78 -13.02
N ARG A 108 3.52 0.56 -13.03
CA ARG A 108 4.15 -0.68 -13.48
C ARG A 108 4.74 -1.45 -12.32
N LEU A 109 4.69 -2.77 -12.42
CA LEU A 109 5.26 -3.69 -11.45
C LEU A 109 6.57 -4.29 -12.00
N TYR A 110 7.61 -4.29 -11.18
CA TYR A 110 8.88 -4.97 -11.45
C TYR A 110 9.27 -5.81 -10.22
N GLY A 111 8.93 -7.09 -10.24
CA GLY A 111 9.05 -7.95 -9.06
C GLY A 111 8.16 -7.42 -7.94
N SER A 112 8.74 -6.94 -6.84
CA SER A 112 8.02 -6.33 -5.72
C SER A 112 8.00 -4.79 -5.77
N VAL A 113 8.47 -4.17 -6.85
CA VAL A 113 8.59 -2.70 -6.97
C VAL A 113 7.48 -2.15 -7.85
N LEU A 114 6.72 -1.19 -7.31
CA LEU A 114 5.79 -0.38 -8.07
C LEU A 114 6.48 0.93 -8.51
N GLU A 115 6.31 1.28 -9.77
CA GLU A 115 6.81 2.52 -10.38
C GLU A 115 5.64 3.29 -10.99
N TYR A 116 5.53 4.57 -10.65
CA TYR A 116 4.55 5.45 -11.29
C TYR A 116 4.94 5.73 -12.74
N VAL A 117 3.99 5.52 -13.66
CA VAL A 117 4.17 5.76 -15.11
C VAL A 117 3.09 6.65 -15.71
N GLY A 118 2.26 7.27 -14.87
CA GLY A 118 1.24 8.23 -15.28
C GLY A 118 1.79 9.59 -15.68
N LYS A 119 0.88 10.53 -16.01
CA LYS A 119 1.23 11.87 -16.49
C LYS A 119 1.61 12.85 -15.37
N GLY A 120 1.00 12.71 -14.20
CA GLY A 120 1.24 13.54 -13.01
C GLY A 120 0.93 15.03 -13.17
N LYS A 121 0.02 15.40 -14.10
CA LYS A 121 -0.28 16.81 -14.43
C LYS A 121 -1.48 17.34 -13.65
N SER A 122 -2.48 16.50 -13.43
CA SER A 122 -3.71 16.82 -12.72
C SER A 122 -3.93 15.89 -11.54
N ILE A 123 -4.77 16.30 -10.59
CA ILE A 123 -5.17 15.50 -9.42
C ILE A 123 -5.88 14.18 -9.78
N VAL A 124 -6.33 14.04 -11.02
CA VAL A 124 -6.95 12.81 -11.55
C VAL A 124 -5.96 11.85 -12.20
N ASP A 125 -4.71 12.25 -12.43
CA ASP A 125 -3.67 11.41 -13.05
C ASP A 125 -3.06 10.40 -12.04
N VAL A 126 -3.85 9.97 -11.05
CA VAL A 126 -3.37 9.08 -9.99
C VAL A 126 -3.10 7.70 -10.57
N GLY A 127 -1.91 7.19 -10.27
CA GLY A 127 -1.56 5.80 -10.43
C GLY A 127 -2.06 5.00 -9.24
N LEU A 128 -2.78 3.91 -9.50
CA LEU A 128 -3.36 3.03 -8.50
C LEU A 128 -2.81 1.61 -8.66
N ALA A 129 -2.39 1.03 -7.54
CA ALA A 129 -2.16 -0.40 -7.43
C ALA A 129 -3.04 -0.95 -6.29
N GLN A 130 -3.89 -1.93 -6.61
CA GLN A 130 -4.74 -2.60 -5.64
C GLN A 130 -4.50 -4.11 -5.68
N ALA A 131 -4.27 -4.69 -4.50
CA ALA A 131 -4.05 -6.12 -4.37
C ALA A 131 -5.29 -6.92 -4.76
N ARG A 132 -5.09 -8.17 -5.16
CA ARG A 132 -6.14 -9.09 -5.64
C ARG A 132 -7.01 -9.64 -4.51
N ARG A 133 -6.46 -9.73 -3.29
CA ARG A 133 -7.13 -10.30 -2.12
C ARG A 133 -7.30 -9.24 -1.03
N PRO A 134 -8.41 -9.25 -0.28
CA PRO A 134 -8.56 -8.38 0.88
C PRO A 134 -7.63 -8.83 2.01
N LEU A 135 -7.34 -7.92 2.93
CA LEU A 135 -6.74 -8.30 4.21
C LEU A 135 -7.71 -9.21 4.98
N SER A 136 -7.14 -10.17 5.71
CA SER A 136 -7.87 -11.18 6.48
C SER A 136 -7.17 -11.45 7.80
N PRO A 137 -7.80 -12.10 8.79
CA PRO A 137 -7.15 -12.42 10.07
C PRO A 137 -5.83 -13.20 9.95
N ARG A 138 -5.57 -13.88 8.83
CA ARG A 138 -4.31 -14.60 8.57
C ARG A 138 -3.25 -13.78 7.84
N SER A 139 -3.64 -12.68 7.21
CA SER A 139 -2.80 -11.80 6.40
C SER A 139 -3.40 -10.40 6.54
N HIS A 140 -3.09 -9.74 7.64
CA HIS A 140 -3.81 -8.56 8.12
C HIS A 140 -2.95 -7.30 8.10
N TYR A 141 -1.73 -7.38 7.58
CA TYR A 141 -0.76 -6.30 7.59
C TYR A 141 0.13 -6.38 6.35
N PHE A 142 0.50 -5.22 5.81
CA PHE A 142 1.42 -5.10 4.68
C PHE A 142 2.24 -3.81 4.81
N GLU A 143 3.40 -3.81 4.16
CA GLU A 143 4.36 -2.70 4.24
C GLU A 143 4.77 -2.24 2.83
N LEU A 144 5.15 -0.97 2.72
CA LEU A 144 5.91 -0.46 1.59
C LEU A 144 7.13 0.32 2.05
N GLU A 145 8.22 0.20 1.31
CA GLU A 145 9.44 0.99 1.46
C GLU A 145 9.51 2.03 0.34
N ILE A 146 9.75 3.30 0.69
CA ILE A 146 9.91 4.36 -0.31
C ILE A 146 11.32 4.28 -0.91
N LEU A 147 11.45 3.74 -2.12
CA LEU A 147 12.73 3.65 -2.82
C LEU A 147 13.12 4.98 -3.46
N ASP A 148 12.14 5.65 -4.07
CA ASP A 148 12.28 6.97 -4.66
C ASP A 148 10.99 7.77 -4.42
N PRO A 149 11.06 8.92 -3.73
CA PRO A 149 9.90 9.77 -3.51
C PRO A 149 9.46 10.52 -4.78
N GLY A 150 10.21 10.44 -5.89
CA GLY A 150 9.93 11.24 -7.07
C GLY A 150 10.02 12.75 -6.80
N GLU A 151 9.32 13.55 -7.61
CA GLU A 151 9.38 15.01 -7.48
C GLU A 151 8.61 15.56 -6.27
N LYS A 152 7.48 14.94 -5.92
CA LYS A 152 6.55 15.48 -4.90
C LYS A 152 6.23 14.54 -3.74
N CYS A 153 6.55 13.26 -3.83
CA CYS A 153 6.28 12.24 -2.80
C CYS A 153 4.80 12.04 -2.49
N TYR A 154 3.93 12.21 -3.48
CA TYR A 154 2.50 11.89 -3.44
C TYR A 154 2.29 10.37 -3.46
N ILE A 155 2.81 9.71 -2.44
CA ILE A 155 2.70 8.28 -2.21
C ILE A 155 1.71 8.07 -1.07
N ALA A 156 0.69 7.25 -1.31
CA ALA A 156 -0.33 6.91 -0.33
C ALA A 156 -0.36 5.39 -0.09
N LEU A 157 -0.42 5.00 1.18
CA LEU A 157 -0.57 3.61 1.62
C LEU A 157 -1.90 3.47 2.36
N GLY A 158 -2.74 2.51 1.97
CA GLY A 158 -4.01 2.33 2.65
C GLY A 158 -4.77 1.07 2.26
N VAL A 159 -6.03 1.04 2.66
CA VAL A 159 -6.98 0.01 2.25
C VAL A 159 -8.19 0.63 1.59
N ALA A 160 -8.77 -0.08 0.62
CA ALA A 160 -9.95 0.39 -0.11
C ALA A 160 -10.90 -0.77 -0.48
N ARG A 161 -12.15 -0.45 -0.80
CA ARG A 161 -13.13 -1.38 -1.37
C ARG A 161 -12.66 -1.96 -2.71
N LYS A 162 -13.19 -3.13 -3.09
CA LYS A 162 -12.76 -3.91 -4.27
C LYS A 162 -12.77 -3.14 -5.60
N ASP A 163 -13.72 -2.24 -5.77
CA ASP A 163 -14.00 -1.47 -6.99
C ASP A 163 -13.61 0.01 -6.85
N TYR A 164 -12.58 0.30 -6.03
CA TYR A 164 -12.10 1.66 -5.80
C TYR A 164 -11.78 2.41 -7.11
N PRO A 165 -12.14 3.70 -7.26
CA PRO A 165 -11.86 4.47 -8.47
C PRO A 165 -10.37 4.52 -8.79
N LYS A 166 -10.00 4.20 -10.03
CA LYS A 166 -8.61 4.07 -10.47
C LYS A 166 -7.85 5.40 -10.55
N ASN A 167 -8.58 6.50 -10.72
CA ASN A 167 -8.09 7.87 -10.90
C ASN A 167 -8.10 8.69 -9.60
N ARG A 168 -8.17 8.04 -8.43
CA ARG A 168 -8.12 8.71 -7.12
C ARG A 168 -7.13 8.04 -6.18
N HIS A 169 -6.51 8.85 -5.32
CA HIS A 169 -5.67 8.31 -4.26
C HIS A 169 -6.49 7.52 -3.25
N PRO A 170 -5.95 6.45 -2.64
CA PRO A 170 -6.54 5.81 -1.48
C PRO A 170 -6.85 6.84 -0.40
N GLY A 171 -8.04 6.73 0.22
CA GLY A 171 -8.53 7.65 1.24
C GLY A 171 -9.39 8.81 0.71
N TRP A 172 -9.35 9.12 -0.59
CA TRP A 172 -10.10 10.25 -1.17
C TRP A 172 -11.57 9.95 -1.51
N SER A 173 -11.91 8.68 -1.72
CA SER A 173 -13.28 8.22 -2.00
C SER A 173 -13.76 7.25 -0.94
N ARG A 174 -15.09 7.19 -0.75
CA ARG A 174 -15.76 6.35 0.26
C ARG A 174 -15.31 4.89 0.23
N GLY A 175 -15.35 4.24 1.39
CA GLY A 175 -14.90 2.86 1.54
C GLY A 175 -13.38 2.69 1.44
N SER A 176 -12.61 3.74 1.75
CA SER A 176 -11.15 3.68 1.81
C SER A 176 -10.58 4.56 2.91
N VAL A 177 -9.42 4.16 3.45
CA VAL A 177 -8.63 4.93 4.41
C VAL A 177 -7.15 4.77 4.10
N ALA A 178 -6.39 5.88 4.14
CA ALA A 178 -4.98 5.85 3.80
C ALA A 178 -4.17 6.91 4.53
N TYR A 179 -2.89 6.60 4.70
CA TYR A 179 -1.86 7.49 5.23
C TYR A 179 -0.99 7.97 4.06
N HIS A 180 -0.87 9.30 3.92
CA HIS A 180 -0.17 9.95 2.81
C HIS A 180 1.24 10.39 3.24
N ALA A 181 2.24 10.06 2.43
CA ALA A 181 3.65 10.26 2.75
C ALA A 181 4.08 11.74 2.68
N ASP A 182 3.51 12.50 1.75
CA ASP A 182 3.87 13.88 1.45
C ASP A 182 3.50 14.86 2.56
N ASP A 183 2.36 14.68 3.23
CA ASP A 183 1.88 15.61 4.26
C ASP A 183 1.70 14.97 5.64
N GLY A 184 1.77 13.63 5.72
CA GLY A 184 1.62 12.88 6.96
C GLY A 184 0.17 12.79 7.45
N LYS A 185 -0.83 13.14 6.61
CA LYS A 185 -2.23 13.10 7.00
C LYS A 185 -2.89 11.77 6.75
N LEU A 186 -4.02 11.57 7.42
CA LEU A 186 -4.93 10.46 7.18
C LEU A 186 -6.12 10.94 6.36
N PHE A 187 -6.39 10.26 5.25
CA PHE A 187 -7.55 10.50 4.41
C PHE A 187 -8.52 9.34 4.57
N HIS A 188 -9.81 9.64 4.78
CA HIS A 188 -10.86 8.64 4.99
C HIS A 188 -12.12 9.06 4.24
N GLY A 189 -12.37 8.43 3.10
CA GLY A 189 -13.55 8.69 2.30
C GLY A 189 -13.68 10.11 1.72
N SER A 190 -12.63 10.94 1.79
CA SER A 190 -12.71 12.37 1.52
C SER A 190 -11.38 12.92 1.01
N GLY A 191 -11.44 13.89 0.10
CA GLY A 191 -10.27 14.64 -0.39
C GLY A 191 -9.63 15.57 0.66
N VAL A 192 -10.18 15.67 1.87
CA VAL A 192 -9.64 16.45 2.98
C VAL A 192 -9.04 15.51 4.02
N GLY A 193 -7.74 15.64 4.28
CA GLY A 193 -7.02 14.81 5.25
C GLY A 193 -6.95 15.43 6.65
N ASP A 194 -6.94 14.56 7.67
CA ASP A 194 -6.75 14.92 9.08
C ASP A 194 -5.27 14.87 9.48
N PRO A 195 -4.80 15.77 10.38
CA PRO A 195 -3.49 15.60 11.02
C PRO A 195 -3.39 14.24 11.70
N PHE A 196 -2.33 13.48 11.40
CA PHE A 196 -2.22 12.10 11.86
C PHE A 196 -0.80 11.71 12.27
N GLY A 197 0.14 11.79 11.33
CA GLY A 197 1.51 11.35 11.51
C GLY A 197 2.52 12.33 10.92
N PRO A 198 3.82 12.02 11.06
CA PRO A 198 4.86 12.77 10.37
C PRO A 198 4.85 12.48 8.87
N ARG A 199 5.55 13.29 8.07
CA ARG A 199 5.82 12.99 6.65
C ARG A 199 6.79 11.80 6.52
N CYS A 200 6.70 11.06 5.43
CA CYS A 200 7.63 9.97 5.11
C CYS A 200 8.57 10.37 3.96
N TYR A 201 9.74 9.74 3.90
CA TYR A 201 10.82 10.05 2.98
C TYR A 201 11.47 8.79 2.42
N LYS A 202 12.39 8.96 1.47
CA LYS A 202 13.20 7.87 0.95
C LYS A 202 13.81 7.01 2.08
N GLY A 203 13.62 5.70 1.98
CA GLY A 203 14.09 4.71 2.94
C GLY A 203 13.17 4.49 4.14
N ASP A 204 12.12 5.30 4.33
CA ASP A 204 11.09 4.99 5.31
C ASP A 204 10.24 3.79 4.86
N VAL A 205 9.89 2.96 5.83
CA VAL A 205 8.94 1.85 5.67
C VAL A 205 7.60 2.26 6.27
N MET A 206 6.58 2.38 5.44
CA MET A 206 5.20 2.63 5.84
C MET A 206 4.46 1.30 5.92
N GLY A 207 3.63 1.10 6.95
CA GLY A 207 2.81 -0.10 7.06
C GLY A 207 1.35 0.21 7.34
N CYS A 208 0.48 -0.71 6.95
CA CYS A 208 -0.96 -0.62 7.09
C CYS A 208 -1.52 -2.00 7.45
N GLY A 209 -2.36 -2.07 8.46
CA GLY A 209 -3.00 -3.32 8.84
C GLY A 209 -4.34 -3.14 9.51
N ILE A 210 -5.03 -4.27 9.71
CA ILE A 210 -6.36 -4.34 10.29
C ILE A 210 -6.30 -5.16 11.57
N MET A 211 -6.78 -4.59 12.67
CA MET A 211 -7.07 -5.32 13.90
C MET A 211 -8.45 -5.98 13.75
N PHE A 212 -8.46 -7.26 13.40
CA PHE A 212 -9.68 -8.03 13.30
C PHE A 212 -10.19 -8.44 14.71
N PRO A 213 -11.48 -8.20 15.03
CA PRO A 213 -12.12 -8.79 16.19
C PRO A 213 -12.01 -10.32 16.20
N ARG A 214 -12.07 -10.95 17.38
CA ARG A 214 -11.90 -12.41 17.53
C ARG A 214 -12.99 -13.21 16.81
N ASP A 215 -14.17 -12.64 16.63
CA ASP A 215 -15.30 -13.22 15.92
C ASP A 215 -15.30 -12.94 14.40
N TYR A 216 -14.19 -12.38 13.87
CA TYR A 216 -13.84 -12.06 12.46
C TYR A 216 -14.70 -12.72 11.36
N GLY A 217 -14.76 -14.05 11.43
CA GLY A 217 -15.32 -14.91 10.38
C GLY A 217 -16.53 -15.73 10.81
N ARG A 218 -17.08 -15.52 12.00
CA ARG A 218 -18.18 -16.35 12.51
C ARG A 218 -19.55 -16.04 11.87
N ASP A 219 -19.67 -14.87 11.25
CA ASP A 219 -20.94 -14.39 10.67
C ASP A 219 -21.01 -14.53 9.15
N SER A 220 -19.93 -15.01 8.51
CA SER A 220 -19.87 -15.17 7.04
C SER A 220 -20.22 -16.59 6.56
N GLU A 221 -20.40 -17.55 7.47
CA GLU A 221 -20.73 -18.96 7.15
C GLU A 221 -22.25 -19.25 7.24
N GLY A 222 -23.09 -18.24 7.04
CA GLY A 222 -24.54 -18.30 7.31
C GLY A 222 -25.46 -17.88 6.18
N ASP A 223 -25.04 -17.92 4.91
CA ASP A 223 -25.94 -17.70 3.76
C ASP A 223 -25.54 -18.54 2.54
N SER A 224 -25.61 -19.86 2.72
CA SER A 224 -25.70 -20.80 1.61
C SER A 224 -26.62 -21.92 2.07
N ASP A 225 -27.91 -21.77 1.82
CA ASP A 225 -28.89 -22.81 1.54
C ASP A 225 -30.31 -22.24 1.72
N ASP A 226 -30.82 -21.48 0.75
CA ASP A 226 -32.23 -21.61 0.40
C ASP A 226 -32.46 -21.29 -1.08
N ALA A 227 -32.93 -22.31 -1.78
CA ALA A 227 -33.29 -22.24 -3.17
C ALA A 227 -34.67 -21.56 -3.28
N SER A 228 -34.71 -20.34 -3.82
CA SER A 228 -35.95 -19.76 -4.32
C SER A 228 -35.75 -19.25 -5.75
N GLU A 229 -36.66 -19.71 -6.59
CA GLU A 229 -36.76 -19.68 -8.05
C GLU A 229 -36.53 -18.33 -8.75
N PRO A 230 -36.18 -18.34 -10.06
CA PRO A 230 -35.96 -17.11 -10.84
C PRO A 230 -37.27 -16.33 -11.06
N PRO A 231 -37.27 -14.99 -10.98
CA PRO A 231 -38.44 -14.20 -11.29
C PRO A 231 -38.76 -14.21 -12.79
N GLU A 232 -40.05 -14.36 -13.08
CA GLU A 232 -40.65 -14.44 -14.40
C GLU A 232 -40.38 -13.20 -15.27
N VAL A 233 -40.04 -13.47 -16.53
CA VAL A 233 -39.91 -12.50 -17.62
C VAL A 233 -41.29 -11.91 -17.96
N LYS A 234 -41.49 -10.60 -17.76
CA LYS A 234 -42.59 -9.86 -18.39
C LYS A 234 -42.06 -9.06 -19.57
N VAL A 235 -42.34 -9.59 -20.75
CA VAL A 235 -42.08 -8.95 -22.05
C VAL A 235 -43.11 -7.83 -22.26
N HIS A 236 -42.64 -6.62 -22.54
CA HIS A 236 -43.42 -5.66 -23.32
C HIS A 236 -42.50 -4.95 -24.31
N ASN A 237 -42.66 -5.29 -25.60
CA ASN A 237 -42.05 -4.61 -26.73
C ASN A 237 -43.00 -3.52 -27.22
N VAL A 238 -42.52 -2.27 -27.37
CA VAL A 238 -42.88 -1.31 -28.45
C VAL A 238 -41.74 -0.27 -28.56
N MET A 239 -40.81 -0.40 -29.51
CA MET A 239 -40.62 0.35 -30.79
C MET A 239 -40.10 1.81 -30.70
N TYR A 240 -38.84 1.96 -31.15
CA TYR A 240 -38.11 3.05 -31.84
C TYR A 240 -38.64 4.49 -31.89
N LEU A 241 -37.74 5.47 -31.71
CA LEU A 241 -37.28 6.44 -32.74
C LEU A 241 -35.98 7.16 -32.28
N GLU A 242 -35.07 7.39 -33.23
CA GLU A 242 -33.81 8.16 -33.12
C GLU A 242 -34.08 9.67 -33.21
N GLU A 243 -33.28 10.49 -32.52
CA GLU A 243 -32.78 11.78 -33.03
C GLU A 243 -31.60 12.26 -32.14
N GLU A 244 -30.55 12.73 -32.81
CA GLU A 244 -29.27 13.21 -32.29
C GLU A 244 -29.44 14.57 -31.59
N GLU A 245 -28.62 14.88 -30.57
CA GLU A 245 -27.90 16.15 -30.43
C GLU A 245 -26.95 16.12 -29.22
N GLU A 246 -25.74 16.65 -29.44
CA GLU A 246 -24.61 16.76 -28.52
C GLU A 246 -24.87 17.84 -27.46
N GLU A 247 -24.77 17.55 -26.16
CA GLU A 247 -24.31 18.52 -25.15
C GLU A 247 -23.50 17.80 -24.06
N GLU A 248 -22.29 18.30 -23.80
CA GLU A 248 -21.39 17.86 -22.73
C GLU A 248 -22.01 18.23 -21.38
N GLU A 249 -22.63 17.26 -20.70
CA GLU A 249 -23.03 17.42 -19.30
C GLU A 249 -21.95 16.81 -18.41
N GLU A 250 -21.36 17.66 -17.56
CA GLU A 250 -20.46 17.27 -16.48
C GLU A 250 -21.23 16.28 -15.57
N GLU A 251 -20.88 15.00 -15.62
CA GLU A 251 -21.34 14.01 -14.65
C GLU A 251 -20.77 14.39 -13.27
N GLU A 252 -21.45 15.30 -12.57
CA GLU A 252 -21.41 15.33 -11.12
C GLU A 252 -21.98 13.98 -10.68
N GLU A 253 -21.10 13.03 -10.38
CA GLU A 253 -21.51 11.78 -9.73
C GLU A 253 -22.19 12.17 -8.42
N GLU A 254 -23.53 12.20 -8.47
CA GLU A 254 -24.42 12.30 -7.34
C GLU A 254 -24.09 11.09 -6.46
N ASP A 255 -23.19 11.32 -5.49
CA ASP A 255 -22.84 10.40 -4.42
C ASP A 255 -24.16 9.91 -3.83
N GLY A 256 -24.62 8.75 -4.31
CA GLY A 256 -25.81 8.10 -3.81
C GLY A 256 -25.72 8.09 -2.29
N GLU A 257 -26.76 8.60 -1.64
CA GLU A 257 -26.93 8.54 -0.20
C GLU A 257 -27.18 7.08 0.19
N ASP A 258 -26.14 6.24 0.07
CA ASP A 258 -26.10 4.94 0.67
C ASP A 258 -26.04 5.18 2.17
N MET A 259 -27.23 5.11 2.78
CA MET A 259 -27.47 4.99 4.21
C MET A 259 -26.31 4.21 4.84
N GLU A 260 -25.71 4.76 5.90
CA GLU A 260 -24.75 4.05 6.74
C GLU A 260 -25.41 2.76 7.24
N GLN A 261 -25.28 1.66 6.47
CA GLN A 261 -25.64 0.35 6.96
C GLN A 261 -24.79 0.13 8.21
N GLU A 262 -25.39 -0.34 9.30
CA GLU A 262 -24.70 -0.82 10.50
C GLU A 262 -23.89 -2.09 10.14
N GLY A 263 -22.90 -1.92 9.28
CA GLY A 263 -21.98 -2.95 8.84
C GLY A 263 -20.91 -3.19 9.88
N ARG A 264 -20.25 -4.33 9.75
CA ARG A 264 -19.14 -4.73 10.60
C ARG A 264 -18.04 -3.66 10.56
N LYS A 265 -17.56 -3.24 11.73
CA LYS A 265 -16.45 -2.27 11.86
C LYS A 265 -15.15 -2.97 12.23
N VAL A 266 -14.03 -2.40 11.77
CA VAL A 266 -12.68 -2.83 12.10
C VAL A 266 -11.79 -1.62 12.40
N VAL A 267 -10.69 -1.85 13.10
CA VAL A 267 -9.69 -0.81 13.35
C VAL A 267 -8.52 -1.00 12.39
N VAL A 268 -8.33 -0.03 11.49
CA VAL A 268 -7.13 0.07 10.65
C VAL A 268 -6.06 0.81 11.43
N PHE A 269 -4.82 0.31 11.40
CA PHE A 269 -3.67 0.96 12.01
C PHE A 269 -2.56 1.17 10.99
N PHE A 270 -1.77 2.20 11.22
CA PHE A 270 -0.66 2.57 10.35
C PHE A 270 0.63 2.62 11.14
N THR A 271 1.73 2.26 10.49
CA THR A 271 3.07 2.26 11.06
C THR A 271 4.05 3.03 10.20
N ARG A 272 5.10 3.54 10.82
CA ARG A 272 6.30 4.04 10.15
C ARG A 272 7.52 3.43 10.83
N ASN A 273 8.39 2.78 10.07
CA ASN A 273 9.59 2.11 10.54
C ASN A 273 9.29 1.15 11.71
N GLY A 274 8.22 0.36 11.58
CA GLY A 274 7.73 -0.58 12.59
C GLY A 274 7.03 0.05 13.81
N MET A 275 6.97 1.37 13.93
CA MET A 275 6.29 2.05 15.04
C MET A 275 4.87 2.47 14.64
N VAL A 276 3.87 2.19 15.48
CA VAL A 276 2.48 2.61 15.23
C VAL A 276 2.38 4.13 15.27
N VAL A 277 1.90 4.72 14.17
CA VAL A 277 1.62 6.16 14.02
C VAL A 277 0.25 6.48 14.58
N GLY A 278 -0.76 5.66 14.24
CA GLY A 278 -2.12 5.86 14.72
C GLY A 278 -3.09 4.80 14.22
N ARG A 279 -4.37 4.98 14.56
CA ARG A 279 -5.45 4.02 14.26
C ARG A 279 -6.72 4.76 13.84
N ARG A 280 -7.56 4.12 13.03
CA ARG A 280 -8.87 4.60 12.61
C ARG A 280 -9.86 3.46 12.54
N GLU A 281 -11.03 3.63 13.14
CA GLU A 281 -12.15 2.71 12.96
C GLU A 281 -12.89 3.02 11.67
N ILE A 282 -13.15 1.99 10.86
CA ILE A 282 -13.90 2.12 9.61
C ILE A 282 -14.88 0.95 9.44
N GLY A 283 -15.97 1.19 8.70
CA GLY A 283 -16.85 0.12 8.26
C GLY A 283 -16.18 -0.75 7.19
N VAL A 284 -16.49 -2.04 7.18
CA VAL A 284 -15.99 -3.00 6.19
C VAL A 284 -16.95 -3.04 4.99
N PRO A 285 -16.51 -2.61 3.80
CA PRO A 285 -17.33 -2.72 2.59
C PRO A 285 -17.59 -4.18 2.21
N PRO A 286 -18.64 -4.46 1.41
CA PRO A 286 -18.85 -5.77 0.82
C PRO A 286 -17.58 -6.28 0.10
N GLY A 287 -17.18 -7.52 0.38
CA GLY A 287 -15.95 -8.12 -0.16
C GLY A 287 -14.66 -7.76 0.58
N GLY A 288 -14.72 -6.87 1.58
CA GLY A 288 -13.59 -6.55 2.46
C GLY A 288 -12.75 -5.37 2.01
N LEU A 289 -11.60 -5.23 2.67
CA LEU A 289 -10.68 -4.11 2.51
C LEU A 289 -9.37 -4.59 1.89
N PHE A 290 -9.02 -4.02 0.74
CA PHE A 290 -7.91 -4.47 -0.10
C PHE A 290 -6.70 -3.55 0.08
N PRO A 291 -5.49 -4.10 0.26
CA PRO A 291 -4.25 -3.33 0.20
C PRO A 291 -4.20 -2.48 -1.07
N THR A 292 -4.00 -1.18 -0.90
CA THR A 292 -4.04 -0.22 -2.00
C THR A 292 -2.95 0.82 -1.84
N VAL A 293 -2.20 1.05 -2.92
CA VAL A 293 -1.13 2.04 -3.03
C VAL A 293 -1.51 3.04 -4.12
N GLY A 294 -1.34 4.32 -3.82
CA GLY A 294 -1.53 5.41 -4.78
C GLY A 294 -0.24 6.20 -5.00
N MET A 295 0.00 6.64 -6.23
CA MET A 295 1.17 7.41 -6.66
C MET A 295 0.71 8.49 -7.65
N LEU A 296 1.35 9.66 -7.69
CA LEU A 296 0.88 10.77 -8.54
C LEU A 296 2.01 11.65 -9.09
N SER A 297 3.26 11.41 -8.69
CA SER A 297 4.40 12.21 -9.16
C SER A 297 5.41 11.38 -9.94
N THR A 298 5.93 11.96 -11.02
CA THR A 298 7.00 11.37 -11.81
C THR A 298 8.18 10.94 -10.93
N GLY A 299 8.70 9.74 -11.21
CA GLY A 299 9.86 9.17 -10.51
C GLY A 299 9.54 8.44 -9.21
N GLU A 300 8.30 8.47 -8.73
CA GLU A 300 7.90 7.73 -7.54
C GLU A 300 8.08 6.23 -7.75
N ARG A 301 8.75 5.59 -6.79
CA ARG A 301 9.00 4.14 -6.76
C ARG A 301 8.94 3.62 -5.33
N VAL A 302 8.19 2.54 -5.13
CA VAL A 302 8.05 1.89 -3.82
C VAL A 302 8.25 0.39 -3.95
N LYS A 303 8.84 -0.23 -2.94
CA LYS A 303 8.88 -1.68 -2.79
C LYS A 303 7.75 -2.09 -1.87
N VAL A 304 6.87 -2.99 -2.28
CA VAL A 304 5.74 -3.45 -1.47
C VAL A 304 5.96 -4.89 -1.03
N ASP A 305 5.68 -5.16 0.23
CA ASP A 305 5.59 -6.51 0.79
C ASP A 305 4.17 -6.72 1.32
N LEU A 306 3.40 -7.58 0.65
CA LEU A 306 2.03 -7.91 1.03
C LEU A 306 1.95 -8.95 2.16
N HIS A 307 3.08 -9.59 2.50
CA HIS A 307 3.16 -10.65 3.49
C HIS A 307 4.43 -10.50 4.37
N PRO A 308 4.65 -9.33 5.00
CA PRO A 308 5.84 -9.08 5.79
C PRO A 308 5.86 -9.97 7.04
N LEU A 309 7.04 -10.43 7.45
CA LEU A 309 7.21 -11.28 8.65
C LEU A 309 6.89 -10.54 9.97
N SER A 310 6.76 -9.21 9.92
CA SER A 310 6.34 -8.36 11.04
C SER A 310 4.83 -8.39 11.29
N GLY A 311 4.04 -8.95 10.35
CA GLY A 311 2.58 -8.99 10.35
C GLY A 311 1.96 -10.30 10.80
#